data_AF-A0A5Y8R101-F1
#
_entry.id   AF-A0A5Y8R101-F1
#
_cell.length_a   1.000
_cell.length_b   1.000
_cell.length_c   1.000
_cell.angle_alpha   90.00
_cell.angle_beta   90.00
_cell.angle_gamma   90.00
#
_symmetry.space_group_name_H-M   'P 1'
#
loop_
_entity.id
_entity.type
_entity.pdbx_description
1 polymer ?
#
loop_
_entity_poly.entity_id
_entity_poly.type
_entity_poly.pdbx_seq_one_letter_code
_entity_poly.pdbx_strand_id
1 'polypeptide(L)'
;MPIFKKIKKLFKNPKLFFKDAIEKRIKHKGFTQYTIISAVYNVEKYLDDYFNSIINQRLDFKKNIFMVLVDDGSTDNSANIIKKY
;
A
#
# COMPACT_ATOMS: atom_id res chain seq x y z
N MET A 1 8.68 -11.35 4.76
CA MET A 1 9.86 -12.27 4.73
C MET A 1 10.58 -12.13 6.06
N PRO A 2 10.83 -13.24 6.80
CA PRO A 2 11.49 -13.20 8.11
C PRO A 2 12.85 -12.50 8.04
N ILE A 3 13.17 -11.68 9.06
CA ILE A 3 14.45 -10.95 9.18
C ILE A 3 15.65 -11.88 8.96
N PHE A 4 15.61 -13.08 9.54
CA PHE A 4 16.68 -14.06 9.40
C PHE A 4 16.96 -14.45 7.94
N LYS A 5 15.91 -14.68 7.13
CA LYS A 5 16.07 -14.99 5.71
C LYS A 5 16.68 -13.80 4.94
N LYS A 6 16.38 -12.57 5.37
CA LYS A 6 16.87 -11.33 4.76
C LYS A 6 18.36 -11.13 5.03
N ILE A 7 18.78 -11.36 6.27
CA ILE A 7 20.20 -11.34 6.70
C ILE A 7 20.99 -12.43 5.98
N LYS A 8 20.49 -13.66 5.95
CA LYS A 8 21.13 -14.78 5.22
C LYS A 8 21.35 -14.46 3.73
N LYS A 9 20.40 -13.76 3.09
CA LYS A 9 20.51 -13.33 1.70
C LYS A 9 21.57 -12.24 1.50
N LEU A 10 21.66 -11.28 2.42
CA LEU A 10 22.66 -10.22 2.39
C LEU A 10 24.08 -10.80 2.42
N PHE A 11 24.35 -11.77 3.29
CA PHE A 11 25.66 -12.41 3.38
C PHE A 11 25.95 -13.38 2.22
N LYS A 12 24.96 -14.16 1.77
CA LYS A 12 25.15 -15.14 0.68
C LYS A 12 25.29 -14.49 -0.70
N ASN A 13 24.56 -13.41 -0.96
CA ASN A 13 24.58 -12.72 -2.26
C ASN A 13 24.23 -11.23 -2.09
N PRO A 14 25.20 -10.40 -1.64
CA PRO A 14 24.96 -8.99 -1.33
C PRO A 14 24.55 -8.19 -2.57
N LYS A 15 25.15 -8.45 -3.73
CA LYS A 15 24.81 -7.76 -4.99
C LYS A 15 23.34 -7.96 -5.37
N LEU A 16 22.84 -9.19 -5.26
CA LEU A 16 21.43 -9.50 -5.51
C LEU A 16 20.51 -8.85 -4.45
N PHE A 17 20.94 -8.83 -3.19
CA PHE A 17 20.19 -8.17 -2.11
C PHE A 17 19.96 -6.69 -2.39
N PHE A 18 21.01 -5.95 -2.74
CA PHE A 18 20.92 -4.52 -3.04
C PHE A 18 20.20 -4.26 -4.37
N LYS A 19 20.42 -5.09 -5.40
CA LYS A 19 19.66 -5.01 -6.67
C LYS A 19 18.15 -5.11 -6.42
N ASP A 20 17.70 -6.12 -5.67
CA ASP A 20 16.28 -6.30 -5.36
C ASP A 20 15.72 -5.15 -4.52
N ALA A 21 16.53 -4.59 -3.60
CA ALA A 21 16.12 -3.47 -2.77
C ALA A 21 15.88 -2.20 -3.60
N ILE A 22 16.74 -1.94 -4.59
CA ILE A 22 16.58 -0.83 -5.53
C ILE A 22 15.38 -1.08 -6.44
N GLU A 23 15.26 -2.28 -7.02
CA GLU A 23 14.20 -2.60 -7.97
C GLU A 23 12.80 -2.49 -7.37
N LYS A 24 12.64 -2.82 -6.09
CA LYS A 24 11.39 -2.65 -5.34
C LYS A 24 10.96 -1.21 -5.16
N ARG A 25 11.90 -0.25 -5.20
CA ARG A 25 11.61 1.18 -5.06
C ARG A 25 11.28 1.85 -6.40
N ILE A 26 11.63 1.20 -7.52
CA ILE A 26 11.30 1.72 -8.85
C ILE A 26 9.81 1.52 -9.10
N LYS A 27 9.10 2.64 -9.29
CA LYS A 27 7.69 2.63 -9.73
C LYS A 27 7.64 2.32 -11.22
N HIS A 28 6.74 1.43 -11.60
CA HIS A 28 6.56 1.02 -13.00
C HIS A 28 5.46 1.85 -13.65
N LYS A 29 5.65 2.27 -14.90
CA LYS A 29 4.57 2.82 -15.73
C LYS A 29 3.65 1.65 -16.13
N GLY A 30 2.69 1.34 -15.27
CA GLY A 30 1.60 0.44 -15.62
C GLY A 30 0.60 1.16 -16.52
N PHE A 31 0.05 0.46 -17.51
CA PHE A 31 -0.97 0.99 -18.40
C PHE A 31 -2.40 0.68 -17.93
N THR A 32 -2.54 -0.25 -16.99
CA THR A 32 -3.84 -0.64 -16.43
C THR A 32 -4.27 0.32 -15.32
N GLN A 33 -5.55 0.67 -15.32
CA GLN A 33 -6.20 1.39 -14.23
C GLN A 33 -7.01 0.40 -13.39
N TYR A 34 -6.96 0.57 -12.07
CA TYR A 34 -7.68 -0.26 -11.11
C TYR A 34 -8.59 0.63 -10.26
N THR A 35 -9.77 0.10 -9.94
CA THR A 35 -10.67 0.69 -8.96
C THR A 35 -10.76 -0.22 -7.75
N ILE A 36 -10.44 0.32 -6.57
CA ILE A 36 -10.57 -0.36 -5.29
C ILE A 36 -11.85 0.14 -4.63
N ILE A 37 -12.80 -0.77 -4.41
CA ILE A 37 -14.05 -0.47 -3.71
C ILE A 37 -13.97 -1.12 -2.34
N SER A 38 -14.11 -0.33 -1.28
CA SER A 38 -14.00 -0.83 0.10
C SER A 38 -15.19 -0.37 0.93
N ALA A 39 -15.80 -1.32 1.63
CA ALA A 39 -16.75 -1.02 2.69
C ALA A 39 -15.98 -0.57 3.94
N VAL A 40 -16.50 0.44 4.62
CA VAL A 40 -15.91 1.06 5.81
C VAL A 40 -16.97 1.01 6.91
N TYR A 41 -16.66 0.31 8.02
CA TYR A 41 -17.50 0.28 9.20
C TYR A 41 -16.63 0.18 10.46
N ASN A 42 -16.57 1.24 11.24
CA ASN A 42 -15.86 1.29 12.52
C ASN A 42 -14.38 0.81 12.46
N VAL A 43 -13.63 1.30 11.46
CA VAL A 43 -12.24 0.87 11.18
C VAL A 43 -11.23 2.02 11.30
N GLU A 44 -11.53 3.05 12.09
CA GLU A 44 -10.70 4.27 12.21
C GLU A 44 -9.22 3.96 12.48
N LYS A 45 -8.95 2.90 13.25
CA LYS A 45 -7.60 2.49 13.66
C LYS A 45 -6.74 1.92 12.54
N TYR A 46 -7.35 1.53 11.42
CA TYR A 46 -6.68 0.83 10.33
C TYR A 46 -6.60 1.64 9.04
N LEU A 47 -7.37 2.72 8.93
CA LEU A 47 -7.48 3.50 7.69
C LEU A 47 -6.14 4.09 7.24
N ASP A 48 -5.34 4.65 8.15
CA ASP A 48 -4.04 5.22 7.79
C ASP A 48 -3.07 4.17 7.23
N ASP A 49 -2.97 3.01 7.88
CA ASP A 49 -2.15 1.90 7.39
C ASP A 49 -2.67 1.35 6.05
N TYR A 50 -4.00 1.28 5.92
CA TYR A 50 -4.67 0.86 4.69
C TYR A 50 -4.32 1.77 3.51
N PHE A 51 -4.47 3.09 3.65
CA PHE A 51 -4.10 4.05 2.61
C PHE A 51 -2.60 4.03 2.31
N ASN A 52 -1.77 4.02 3.35
CA ASN A 52 -0.31 3.94 3.20
C ASN A 52 0.11 2.69 2.43
N SER A 53 -0.56 1.56 2.65
CA SER A 53 -0.28 0.33 1.93
C SER A 53 -0.54 0.46 0.43
N ILE A 54 -1.56 1.20 0.02
CA ILE A 54 -1.96 1.36 -1.39
C ILE A 54 -1.12 2.43 -2.08
N ILE A 55 -0.91 3.59 -1.45
CA ILE A 55 -0.15 4.72 -2.01
C ILE A 55 1.31 4.34 -2.32
N ASN A 56 1.89 3.47 -1.48
CA ASN A 56 3.29 3.08 -1.56
C ASN A 56 3.54 1.83 -2.42
N GLN A 57 2.56 1.38 -3.20
CA GLN A 57 2.75 0.31 -4.17
C GLN A 57 3.66 0.73 -5.35
N ARG A 58 4.14 -0.26 -6.11
CA ARG A 58 4.99 -0.04 -7.30
C ARG A 58 4.23 0.60 -8.47
N LEU A 59 2.91 0.42 -8.51
CA LEU A 59 2.05 1.07 -9.50
C LEU A 59 1.84 2.54 -9.10
N ASP A 60 1.81 3.45 -10.08
CA ASP A 60 1.58 4.87 -9.80
C ASP A 60 0.15 5.11 -9.29
N PHE A 61 0.02 5.44 -8.01
CA PHE A 61 -1.28 5.66 -7.38
C PHE A 61 -2.12 6.72 -8.10
N LYS A 62 -1.52 7.88 -8.42
CA LYS A 62 -2.26 9.04 -8.96
C LYS A 62 -2.78 8.79 -10.38
N LYS A 63 -2.07 8.00 -11.18
CA LYS A 63 -2.44 7.73 -12.59
C LYS A 63 -3.26 6.47 -12.78
N ASN A 64 -3.10 5.49 -11.90
CA ASN A 64 -3.57 4.12 -12.15
C ASN A 64 -4.50 3.56 -11.07
N ILE A 65 -4.69 4.24 -9.94
CA ILE A 65 -5.55 3.73 -8.85
C ILE A 65 -6.64 4.75 -8.54
N PHE A 66 -7.88 4.31 -8.63
CA PHE A 66 -9.07 5.01 -8.15
C PHE A 66 -9.64 4.26 -6.94
N MET A 67 -10.11 5.00 -5.95
CA MET A 67 -10.66 4.40 -4.73
C MET A 67 -12.08 4.91 -4.49
N VAL A 68 -12.97 3.98 -4.12
CA VAL A 68 -14.34 4.27 -3.69
C VAL A 68 -14.51 3.67 -2.31
N LEU A 69 -14.73 4.52 -1.32
CA LEU A 69 -14.95 4.10 0.06
C LEU A 69 -16.42 4.29 0.42
N VAL A 70 -17.08 3.20 0.80
CA VAL A 70 -18.49 3.16 1.14
C VAL A 70 -18.59 3.03 2.67
N ASP A 71 -18.91 4.14 3.33
CA ASP A 71 -19.16 4.15 4.77
C ASP A 71 -20.57 3.59 5.07
N ASP A 72 -20.62 2.47 5.79
CA ASP A 72 -21.84 1.75 6.15
C ASP A 72 -22.40 2.20 7.51
N GLY A 73 -22.43 3.52 7.73
CA GLY A 73 -22.90 4.10 8.98
C GLY A 73 -21.95 3.90 10.15
N SER A 74 -20.65 4.11 9.94
CA SER A 74 -19.67 4.10 11.04
C SER A 74 -20.06 5.10 12.14
N THR A 75 -19.94 4.67 13.38
CA THR A 75 -20.18 5.49 14.58
C THR A 75 -18.88 6.04 15.18
N ASP A 76 -17.73 5.59 14.69
CA ASP A 76 -16.40 6.08 15.05
C ASP A 76 -15.94 7.22 14.10
N ASN A 77 -14.65 7.55 14.14
CA ASN A 77 -14.10 8.64 13.33
C ASN A 77 -13.80 8.24 11.86
N SER A 78 -14.16 7.03 11.41
CA SER A 78 -13.84 6.52 10.07
C SER A 78 -14.28 7.47 8.96
N ALA A 79 -15.52 7.94 9.02
CA ALA A 79 -16.10 8.85 8.03
C ALA A 79 -15.32 10.18 7.93
N ASN A 80 -14.81 10.69 9.05
CA ASN A 80 -14.03 11.92 9.07
C ASN A 80 -12.60 11.69 8.56
N ILE A 81 -12.02 10.52 8.82
CA ILE A 81 -10.69 10.16 8.31
C ILE A 81 -10.74 10.06 6.79
N ILE A 82 -11.69 9.32 6.22
CA ILE A 82 -11.77 9.15 4.76
C ILE A 82 -12.04 10.47 4.02
N LYS A 83 -12.74 11.44 4.64
CA LYS A 83 -12.99 12.77 4.06
C LYS A 83 -11.76 13.67 4.01
N LYS A 84 -10.69 13.35 4.77
CA LYS A 84 -9.44 14.14 4.79
C LYS A 84 -8.45 13.71 3.71
N TYR A 85 -8.60 12.51 3.17
CA TYR A 85 -7.77 11.96 2.09
C TYR A 85 -8.26 12.41 0.72
#